data_AF-A0A7W7ANK1-F1
#
_entry.id   AF-A0A7W7ANK1-F1
#
_cell.length_a   1.000
_cell.length_b   1.000
_cell.length_c   1.000
_cell.angle_alpha   90.00
_cell.angle_beta   90.00
_cell.angle_gamma   90.00
#
_symmetry.space_group_name_H-M   'P 1'
#
loop_
_entity.id
_entity.type
_entity.pdbx_description
1 polymer ?
#
loop_
_entity_poly.entity_id
_entity_poly.type
_entity_poly.pdbx_seq_one_letter_code
_entity_poly.pdbx_strand_id
1 'polypeptide(L)'
;MQFDDATIHNLAAEMFWRMADECGVGEVNERVLATEGRCLLEHRFDNDLWREYPLFSLPDDEVTRVLKAVAFEALDFTRNQQNMIGQVYLEDREGGRSPSAAQLDTQPLAKAPTFSSNRAIERIGRLCLRHPLPAVVFADSVPTAAVIQVDDTATALGFDLPMFLNVAGRQQFGDDTVILTGYFFIPVPDVTTGDLWNHVIQNSHRNVQGNTLQTSDGEWVIRYEWPAPKSAFSWFRRS
;
A
#
# COMPACT_ATOMS: atom_id res chain seq x y z
N MET A 1 16.20 25.12 -7.61
CA MET A 1 15.22 24.31 -6.85
C MET A 1 15.98 23.79 -5.65
N GLN A 2 15.54 24.07 -4.43
CA GLN A 2 16.19 23.55 -3.23
C GLN A 2 15.43 22.29 -2.82
N PHE A 3 16.14 21.17 -2.65
CA PHE A 3 15.54 19.96 -2.08
C PHE A 3 15.43 20.16 -0.56
N ASP A 4 14.20 20.40 -0.10
CA ASP A 4 13.84 20.41 1.31
C ASP A 4 13.55 18.98 1.82
N ASP A 5 13.31 18.86 3.12
CA ASP A 5 13.09 17.56 3.76
C ASP A 5 11.88 16.82 3.17
N ALA A 6 10.82 17.55 2.79
CA ALA A 6 9.64 16.96 2.16
C ALA A 6 9.96 16.38 0.77
N THR A 7 10.72 17.11 -0.05
CA THR A 7 11.17 16.64 -1.36
C THR A 7 12.10 15.43 -1.24
N ILE A 8 13.00 15.43 -0.23
CA ILE A 8 13.88 14.29 0.07
C ILE A 8 13.05 13.06 0.46
N HIS A 9 12.08 13.23 1.36
CA HIS A 9 11.18 12.15 1.77
C HIS A 9 10.42 11.56 0.57
N ASN A 10 9.88 12.41 -0.29
CA ASN A 10 9.11 11.96 -1.46
C ASN A 10 9.99 11.21 -2.47
N LEU A 11 11.19 11.71 -2.74
CA LEU A 11 12.14 11.02 -3.61
C LEU A 11 12.56 9.66 -3.01
N ALA A 12 12.81 9.60 -1.70
CA ALA A 12 13.13 8.34 -1.01
C ALA A 12 11.98 7.32 -1.08
N ALA A 13 10.75 7.77 -0.88
CA ALA A 13 9.56 6.94 -1.01
C ALA A 13 9.42 6.40 -2.45
N GLU A 14 9.49 7.27 -3.46
CA GLU A 14 9.42 6.88 -4.87
C GLU A 14 10.50 5.83 -5.23
N MET A 15 11.75 6.09 -4.84
CA MET A 15 12.86 5.16 -5.12
C MET A 15 12.66 3.81 -4.43
N PHE A 16 12.27 3.82 -3.16
CA PHE A 16 12.02 2.59 -2.40
C PHE A 16 10.90 1.76 -3.00
N TRP A 17 9.74 2.36 -3.26
CA TRP A 17 8.56 1.62 -3.69
C TRP A 17 8.63 1.17 -5.15
N ARG A 18 9.37 1.87 -6.00
CA ARG A 18 9.70 1.39 -7.35
C ARG A 18 10.60 0.17 -7.30
N MET A 19 11.64 0.18 -6.44
CA MET A 19 12.47 -1.00 -6.24
C MET A 19 11.65 -2.16 -5.63
N ALA A 20 10.72 -1.85 -4.72
CA ALA A 20 9.87 -2.85 -4.08
C ALA A 20 8.81 -3.45 -5.02
N ASP A 21 8.42 -2.75 -6.08
CA ASP A 21 7.59 -3.34 -7.14
C ASP A 21 8.34 -4.45 -7.90
N GLU A 22 9.65 -4.31 -8.06
CA GLU A 22 10.48 -5.29 -8.80
C GLU A 22 10.84 -6.53 -7.97
N CYS A 23 11.27 -6.35 -6.72
CA CYS A 23 11.77 -7.46 -5.87
C CYS A 23 11.00 -7.67 -4.56
N GLY A 24 9.97 -6.88 -4.29
CA GLY A 24 9.15 -6.99 -3.09
C GLY A 24 9.71 -6.22 -1.88
N VAL A 25 8.79 -5.79 -1.01
CA VAL A 25 9.08 -4.94 0.16
C VAL A 25 10.07 -5.60 1.14
N GLY A 26 9.95 -6.91 1.35
CA GLY A 26 10.85 -7.65 2.25
C GLY A 26 12.30 -7.61 1.79
N GLU A 27 12.53 -7.87 0.50
CA GLU A 27 13.87 -7.87 -0.08
C GLU A 27 14.47 -6.46 -0.11
N VAL A 28 13.69 -5.43 -0.44
CA VAL A 28 14.16 -4.04 -0.38
C VAL A 28 14.55 -3.65 1.04
N ASN A 29 13.75 -3.99 2.04
CA ASN A 29 14.09 -3.71 3.44
C ASN A 29 15.42 -4.36 3.85
N GLU A 30 15.63 -5.63 3.50
CA GLU A 30 16.91 -6.33 3.77
C GLU A 30 18.09 -5.63 3.10
N ARG A 31 17.95 -5.25 1.83
CA ARG A 31 19.00 -4.55 1.06
C ARG A 31 19.28 -3.15 1.61
N VAL A 32 18.24 -2.39 1.98
CA VAL A 32 18.38 -1.05 2.58
C VAL A 32 19.13 -1.15 3.91
N LEU A 33 18.79 -2.11 4.77
CA LEU A 33 19.49 -2.32 6.04
C LEU A 33 20.95 -2.73 5.83
N ALA A 34 21.21 -3.65 4.89
CA ALA A 34 22.55 -4.17 4.62
C ALA A 34 23.48 -3.13 3.98
N THR A 35 22.94 -2.23 3.17
CA THR A 35 23.72 -1.24 2.40
C THR A 35 23.61 0.18 2.94
N GLU A 36 22.88 0.38 4.04
CA GLU A 36 22.57 1.70 4.60
C GLU A 36 21.88 2.62 3.56
N GLY A 37 20.91 2.06 2.83
CA GLY A 37 20.14 2.75 1.79
C GLY A 37 20.87 2.96 0.46
N ARG A 38 22.17 2.62 0.35
CA ARG A 38 22.94 2.79 -0.90
C ARG A 38 22.38 1.99 -2.07
N CYS A 39 21.72 0.85 -1.82
CA CYS A 39 21.10 0.05 -2.87
C CYS A 39 20.07 0.84 -3.69
N LEU A 40 19.40 1.83 -3.10
CA LEU A 40 18.47 2.69 -3.83
C LEU A 40 19.22 3.53 -4.85
N LEU A 41 20.43 4.00 -4.55
CA LEU A 41 21.21 4.86 -5.45
C LEU A 41 21.83 4.08 -6.62
N GLU A 42 22.04 2.77 -6.43
CA GLU A 42 22.58 1.84 -7.42
C GLU A 42 21.47 1.24 -8.31
N HIS A 43 20.21 1.34 -7.87
CA HIS A 43 19.06 0.85 -8.62
C HIS A 43 18.81 1.69 -9.88
N ARG A 44 18.39 1.04 -10.95
CA ARG A 44 18.10 1.72 -12.22
C ARG A 44 16.66 2.21 -12.20
N PHE A 45 16.47 3.52 -12.19
CA PHE A 45 15.15 4.14 -12.38
C PHE A 45 14.95 4.65 -13.79
N ASP A 46 13.69 4.68 -14.21
CA ASP A 46 13.27 5.28 -15.47
C ASP A 46 13.44 6.80 -15.47
N ASN A 47 13.54 7.36 -16.69
CA ASN A 47 13.75 8.79 -16.89
C ASN A 47 12.63 9.67 -16.30
N ASP A 48 11.43 9.13 -16.10
CA ASP A 48 10.29 9.91 -15.60
C ASP A 48 10.48 10.34 -14.15
N LEU A 49 11.13 9.51 -13.30
CA LEU A 49 11.48 9.90 -11.93
C LEU A 49 12.39 11.13 -11.93
N TRP A 50 13.42 11.13 -12.78
CA TRP A 50 14.38 12.23 -12.86
C TRP A 50 13.83 13.48 -13.56
N ARG A 51 12.71 13.38 -14.27
CA ARG A 51 11.97 14.54 -14.77
C ARG A 51 11.19 15.21 -13.65
N GLU A 52 10.57 14.43 -12.77
CA GLU A 52 9.82 14.93 -11.61
C GLU A 52 10.75 15.51 -10.53
N TYR A 53 11.89 14.85 -10.33
CA TYR A 53 12.95 15.28 -9.42
C TYR A 53 14.21 15.62 -10.24
N PRO A 54 14.37 16.86 -10.73
CA PRO A 54 15.47 17.26 -11.62
C PRO A 54 16.80 17.41 -10.87
N LEU A 55 17.20 16.37 -10.16
CA LEU A 55 18.38 16.29 -9.30
C LEU A 55 19.65 16.67 -10.08
N PHE A 56 19.82 16.15 -11.29
CA PHE A 56 21.01 16.38 -12.12
C PHE A 56 21.07 17.79 -12.75
N SER A 57 20.11 18.66 -12.45
CA SER A 57 20.22 20.09 -12.75
C SER A 57 20.96 20.87 -11.66
N LEU A 58 21.24 20.24 -10.51
CA LEU A 58 21.95 20.83 -9.38
C LEU A 58 23.48 20.66 -9.51
N PRO A 59 24.28 21.47 -8.79
CA PRO A 59 25.71 21.23 -8.63
C PRO A 59 26.03 19.86 -8.01
N ASP A 60 27.16 19.25 -8.40
CA ASP A 60 27.55 17.88 -8.01
C ASP A 60 27.60 17.65 -6.48
N ASP A 61 28.03 18.65 -5.72
CA ASP A 61 28.08 18.61 -4.26
C ASP A 61 26.67 18.57 -3.65
N GLU A 62 25.74 19.32 -4.24
CA GLU A 62 24.33 19.31 -3.84
C GLU A 62 23.64 18.00 -4.23
N VAL A 63 23.90 17.47 -5.43
CA VAL A 63 23.43 16.13 -5.84
C VAL A 63 23.88 15.08 -4.82
N THR A 64 25.17 15.09 -4.48
CA THR A 64 25.73 14.14 -3.51
C THR A 64 25.08 14.27 -2.14
N ARG A 65 24.83 15.50 -1.68
CA ARG A 65 24.14 15.78 -0.41
C ARG A 65 22.72 15.21 -0.40
N VAL A 66 21.95 15.46 -1.46
CA VAL A 66 20.56 15.00 -1.57
C VAL A 66 20.48 13.48 -1.63
N LEU A 67 21.32 12.82 -2.45
CA LEU A 67 21.32 11.35 -2.55
C LEU A 67 21.70 10.68 -1.23
N LYS A 68 22.64 11.25 -0.47
CA LYS A 68 22.93 10.78 0.88
C LYS A 68 21.73 10.92 1.81
N ALA A 69 21.04 12.06 1.77
CA ALA A 69 19.86 12.28 2.59
C ALA A 69 18.74 11.28 2.25
N VAL A 70 18.51 10.99 0.96
CA VAL A 70 17.57 9.96 0.49
C VAL A 70 17.92 8.58 1.04
N ALA A 71 19.18 8.17 0.98
CA ALA A 71 19.61 6.87 1.50
C ALA A 71 19.41 6.77 3.02
N PHE A 72 19.71 7.84 3.76
CA PHE A 72 19.51 7.88 5.22
C PHE A 72 18.04 7.88 5.60
N GLU A 73 17.19 8.61 4.88
CA GLU A 73 15.74 8.61 5.08
C GLU A 73 15.16 7.20 4.95
N ALA A 74 15.49 6.50 3.85
CA ALA A 74 15.04 5.13 3.64
C ALA A 74 15.53 4.18 4.74
N LEU A 75 16.79 4.33 5.18
CA LEU A 75 17.34 3.53 6.26
C LEU A 75 16.59 3.74 7.59
N ASP A 76 16.27 4.99 7.94
CA ASP A 76 15.56 5.29 9.19
C ASP A 76 14.16 4.68 9.20
N PHE A 77 13.39 4.88 8.13
CA PHE A 77 12.06 4.30 7.99
C PHE A 77 12.08 2.76 8.02
N THR A 78 13.01 2.13 7.31
CA THR A 78 13.14 0.66 7.34
C THR A 78 13.53 0.15 8.73
N ARG A 79 14.46 0.81 9.44
CA ARG A 79 14.84 0.44 10.82
C ARG A 79 13.66 0.53 11.78
N ASN A 80 12.83 1.55 11.62
CA ASN A 80 11.66 1.79 12.45
C ASN A 80 10.43 0.98 12.02
N GLN A 81 10.55 0.15 10.96
CA GLN A 81 9.45 -0.63 10.38
C GLN A 81 8.25 0.25 9.98
N GLN A 82 8.54 1.42 9.43
CA GLN A 82 7.54 2.41 9.00
C GLN A 82 7.44 2.43 7.48
N ASN A 83 6.22 2.63 6.95
CA ASN A 83 6.03 2.85 5.53
C ASN A 83 6.41 4.30 5.17
N MET A 84 7.25 4.47 4.15
CA MET A 84 7.47 5.78 3.51
C MET A 84 6.30 6.10 2.60
N ILE A 85 5.35 6.90 3.07
CA ILE A 85 4.08 7.10 2.35
C ILE A 85 4.26 7.94 1.08
N GLY A 86 5.26 8.83 1.05
CA GLY A 86 5.42 9.83 0.00
C GLY A 86 4.24 10.81 -0.04
N GLN A 87 4.20 11.67 -1.06
CA GLN A 87 3.21 12.74 -1.14
C GLN A 87 1.81 12.24 -1.49
N VAL A 88 0.83 12.58 -0.65
CA VAL A 88 -0.59 12.27 -0.88
C VAL A 88 -1.30 13.53 -1.36
N TYR A 89 -2.03 13.42 -2.47
CA TYR A 89 -2.83 14.50 -3.04
C TYR A 89 -4.30 14.29 -2.69
N LEU A 90 -4.99 15.34 -2.25
CA LEU A 90 -6.40 15.25 -1.87
C LEU A 90 -7.30 14.94 -3.06
N GLU A 91 -6.90 15.38 -4.25
CA GLU A 91 -7.64 15.22 -5.49
C GLU A 91 -7.86 13.73 -5.82
N ASP A 92 -6.95 12.86 -5.35
CA ASP A 92 -7.01 11.41 -5.54
C ASP A 92 -8.16 10.75 -4.73
N ARG A 93 -8.72 11.46 -3.75
CA ARG A 93 -9.82 10.98 -2.88
C ARG A 93 -11.06 10.62 -3.69
N GLU A 94 -11.43 11.44 -4.67
CA GLU A 94 -12.68 11.26 -5.41
C GLU A 94 -12.59 10.12 -6.43
N GLY A 95 -11.42 9.93 -7.05
CA GLY A 95 -11.19 8.85 -8.01
C GLY A 95 -10.74 7.52 -7.40
N GLY A 96 -10.35 7.53 -6.12
CA GLY A 96 -9.78 6.35 -5.44
C GLY A 96 -8.45 5.87 -6.03
N ARG A 97 -7.82 6.67 -6.90
CA ARG A 97 -6.55 6.34 -7.58
C ARG A 97 -5.75 7.62 -7.83
N SER A 98 -4.45 7.56 -7.58
CA SER A 98 -3.50 8.56 -8.06
C SER A 98 -3.33 8.47 -9.59
N PRO A 99 -2.77 9.52 -10.23
CA PRO A 99 -2.44 9.47 -11.66
C PRO A 99 -1.53 8.30 -12.05
N SER A 100 -0.59 7.90 -11.18
CA SER A 100 0.32 6.77 -11.42
C SER A 100 -0.40 5.41 -11.41
N ALA A 101 -1.51 5.30 -10.66
CA ALA A 101 -2.31 4.08 -10.53
C ALA A 101 -3.52 4.04 -11.50
N ALA A 102 -3.74 5.08 -12.31
CA ALA A 102 -4.94 5.24 -13.12
C ALA A 102 -5.20 4.05 -14.08
N GLN A 103 -4.13 3.48 -14.65
CA GLN A 103 -4.20 2.42 -15.66
C GLN A 103 -4.10 0.99 -15.10
N LEU A 104 -4.07 0.81 -13.77
CA LEU A 104 -4.01 -0.52 -13.17
C LEU A 104 -5.28 -1.33 -13.48
N ASP A 105 -5.12 -2.50 -14.10
CA ASP A 105 -6.23 -3.45 -14.24
C ASP A 105 -6.36 -4.31 -12.98
N THR A 106 -7.43 -4.07 -12.23
CA THR A 106 -7.75 -4.77 -10.99
C THR A 106 -8.78 -5.89 -11.20
N GLN A 107 -9.39 -6.02 -12.39
CA GLN A 107 -10.46 -7.00 -12.64
C GLN A 107 -10.05 -8.46 -12.37
N PRO A 108 -8.82 -8.91 -12.68
CA PRO A 108 -8.38 -10.27 -12.34
C PRO A 108 -8.44 -10.59 -10.83
N LEU A 109 -8.47 -9.56 -9.97
CA LEU A 109 -8.50 -9.67 -8.52
C LEU A 109 -9.93 -9.68 -7.93
N ALA A 110 -10.97 -9.57 -8.77
CA ALA A 110 -12.37 -9.45 -8.37
C ALA A 110 -12.94 -10.77 -7.80
N LYS A 111 -12.43 -11.18 -6.64
CA LYS A 111 -12.86 -12.37 -5.90
C LYS A 111 -13.01 -11.99 -4.43
N ALA A 112 -14.24 -11.95 -3.93
CA ALA A 112 -14.54 -11.56 -2.56
C ALA A 112 -15.02 -12.78 -1.74
N PRO A 113 -14.48 -13.00 -0.52
CA PRO A 113 -15.06 -13.94 0.42
C PRO A 113 -16.15 -13.27 1.26
N THR A 114 -16.88 -14.07 2.03
CA THR A 114 -17.53 -13.58 3.24
C THR A 114 -16.52 -13.59 4.40
N PHE A 115 -16.76 -12.81 5.45
CA PHE A 115 -15.89 -12.81 6.61
C PHE A 115 -16.65 -12.78 7.94
N SER A 116 -15.98 -13.22 8.99
CA SER A 116 -16.42 -13.07 10.38
C SER A 116 -15.30 -12.48 11.22
N SER A 117 -15.65 -11.81 12.33
CA SER A 117 -14.68 -11.31 13.30
C SER A 117 -15.13 -11.58 14.73
N ASN A 118 -14.16 -11.69 15.64
CA ASN A 118 -14.42 -11.80 17.07
C ASN A 118 -14.94 -10.49 17.70
N ARG A 119 -14.85 -9.36 16.99
CA ARG A 119 -15.29 -8.03 17.45
C ARG A 119 -15.99 -7.31 16.30
N ALA A 120 -16.83 -6.33 16.65
CA ALA A 120 -17.37 -5.41 15.64
C ALA A 120 -16.22 -4.58 15.07
N ILE A 121 -16.13 -4.52 13.73
CA ILE A 121 -15.11 -3.74 13.03
C ILE A 121 -15.76 -2.45 12.54
N GLU A 122 -15.14 -1.31 12.85
CA GLU A 122 -15.54 -0.02 12.32
C GLU A 122 -15.34 0.01 10.81
N ARG A 123 -16.40 0.32 10.05
CA ARG A 123 -16.35 0.43 8.59
C ARG A 123 -16.30 1.91 8.22
N ILE A 124 -15.18 2.35 7.64
CA ILE A 124 -14.94 3.77 7.36
C ILE A 124 -14.00 3.99 6.19
N GLY A 125 -14.20 5.12 5.50
CA GLY A 125 -13.26 5.69 4.56
C GLY A 125 -13.20 4.99 3.21
N ARG A 126 -12.45 5.60 2.30
CA ARG A 126 -12.35 5.18 0.90
C ARG A 126 -10.90 4.84 0.57
N LEU A 127 -10.71 3.70 -0.07
CA LEU A 127 -9.40 3.27 -0.55
C LEU A 127 -8.89 4.25 -1.62
N CYS A 128 -7.59 4.55 -1.58
CA CYS A 128 -6.89 5.22 -2.67
C CYS A 128 -5.65 4.40 -3.08
N LEU A 129 -5.63 3.93 -4.33
CA LEU A 129 -4.47 3.26 -4.92
C LEU A 129 -3.44 4.30 -5.37
N ARG A 130 -2.18 4.08 -5.00
CA ARG A 130 -1.10 5.04 -5.29
C ARG A 130 0.13 4.40 -5.95
N HIS A 131 -0.03 3.19 -6.47
CA HIS A 131 1.06 2.37 -6.98
C HIS A 131 2.02 3.17 -7.90
N PRO A 132 3.35 3.03 -7.73
CA PRO A 132 4.02 2.11 -6.80
C PRO A 132 3.97 2.52 -5.33
N LEU A 133 3.64 3.78 -5.01
CA LEU A 133 3.54 4.24 -3.63
C LEU A 133 2.44 3.49 -2.83
N PRO A 134 2.54 3.47 -1.49
CA PRO A 134 1.58 2.83 -0.60
C PRO A 134 0.16 3.35 -0.81
N ALA A 135 -0.79 2.44 -0.83
CA ALA A 135 -2.20 2.82 -0.76
C ALA A 135 -2.51 3.45 0.60
N VAL A 136 -3.52 4.31 0.61
CA VAL A 136 -4.00 5.00 1.81
C VAL A 136 -5.53 4.93 1.86
N VAL A 137 -6.11 5.33 2.99
CA VAL A 137 -7.56 5.49 3.13
C VAL A 137 -7.87 6.94 3.48
N PHE A 138 -8.76 7.56 2.71
CA PHE A 138 -9.34 8.85 3.06
C PHE A 138 -10.59 8.63 3.89
N ALA A 139 -10.68 9.24 5.06
CA ALA A 139 -11.81 9.12 5.98
C ALA A 139 -12.30 10.50 6.41
N ASP A 140 -13.58 10.59 6.75
CA ASP A 140 -14.20 11.84 7.24
C ASP A 140 -14.04 12.01 8.76
N SER A 141 -13.47 11.01 9.43
CA SER A 141 -13.18 11.09 10.87
C SER A 141 -12.04 10.15 11.26
N VAL A 142 -11.46 10.39 12.43
CA VAL A 142 -10.43 9.52 13.00
C VAL A 142 -11.10 8.26 13.56
N PRO A 143 -10.64 7.05 13.16
CA PRO A 143 -11.21 5.81 13.67
C PRO A 143 -10.90 5.62 15.15
N THR A 144 -11.81 4.93 15.84
CA THR A 144 -11.70 4.65 17.27
C THR A 144 -10.81 3.44 17.56
N ALA A 145 -10.81 2.47 16.65
CA ALA A 145 -10.03 1.24 16.74
C ALA A 145 -8.70 1.33 15.97
N ALA A 146 -7.77 0.42 16.29
CA ALA A 146 -6.54 0.24 15.53
C ALA A 146 -6.80 -0.45 14.18
N VAL A 147 -7.86 -1.27 14.09
CA VAL A 147 -8.25 -1.99 12.87
C VAL A 147 -9.59 -1.45 12.37
N ILE A 148 -9.62 -1.10 11.08
CA ILE A 148 -10.86 -0.72 10.37
C ILE A 148 -11.12 -1.67 9.21
N GLN A 149 -12.38 -1.76 8.79
CA GLN A 149 -12.74 -2.21 7.45
C GLN A 149 -12.87 -0.98 6.56
N VAL A 150 -12.27 -1.01 5.38
CA VAL A 150 -12.43 0.08 4.41
C VAL A 150 -13.87 0.07 3.89
N ASP A 151 -14.55 1.22 3.95
CA ASP A 151 -15.96 1.31 3.58
C ASP A 151 -16.18 1.20 2.07
N ASP A 152 -15.44 2.02 1.32
CA ASP A 152 -15.49 2.07 -0.13
C ASP A 152 -14.17 1.57 -0.73
N THR A 153 -14.19 0.34 -1.23
CA THR A 153 -13.12 -0.19 -2.09
C THR A 153 -13.51 -0.17 -3.57
N ALA A 154 -14.80 -0.07 -3.89
CA ALA A 154 -15.31 -0.18 -5.24
C ALA A 154 -14.89 0.99 -6.13
N THR A 155 -14.81 2.21 -5.59
CA THR A 155 -14.34 3.38 -6.35
C THR A 155 -12.91 3.15 -6.87
N ALA A 156 -12.04 2.61 -6.02
CA ALA A 156 -10.64 2.37 -6.34
C ALA A 156 -10.41 1.07 -7.14
N LEU A 157 -11.10 -0.03 -6.81
CA LEU A 157 -10.88 -1.36 -7.38
C LEU A 157 -11.80 -1.68 -8.57
N GLY A 158 -12.93 -0.98 -8.71
CA GLY A 158 -14.01 -1.36 -9.62
C GLY A 158 -14.88 -2.54 -9.13
N PHE A 159 -14.68 -3.01 -7.89
CA PHE A 159 -15.48 -4.04 -7.24
C PHE A 159 -15.38 -3.93 -5.70
N ASP A 160 -16.39 -4.45 -5.00
CA ASP A 160 -16.39 -4.53 -3.55
C ASP A 160 -15.52 -5.69 -3.06
N LEU A 161 -14.61 -5.41 -2.12
CA LEU A 161 -13.78 -6.40 -1.46
C LEU A 161 -13.67 -6.03 0.03
N PRO A 162 -13.99 -6.94 0.97
CA PRO A 162 -13.73 -6.67 2.38
C PRO A 162 -12.22 -6.57 2.62
N MET A 163 -11.74 -5.34 2.77
CA MET A 163 -10.35 -5.03 3.08
C MET A 163 -10.25 -4.41 4.46
N PHE A 164 -9.21 -4.79 5.19
CA PHE A 164 -8.96 -4.28 6.54
C PHE A 164 -7.65 -3.51 6.56
N LEU A 165 -7.57 -2.48 7.37
CA LEU A 165 -6.37 -1.68 7.58
C LEU A 165 -6.01 -1.72 9.06
N ASN A 166 -4.80 -2.16 9.39
CA ASN A 166 -4.21 -1.86 10.69
C ASN A 166 -3.59 -0.46 10.60
N VAL A 167 -4.22 0.51 11.26
CA VAL A 167 -3.89 1.93 11.19
C VAL A 167 -2.60 2.19 11.97
N ALA A 168 -1.54 2.55 11.26
CA ALA A 168 -0.25 2.92 11.83
C ALA A 168 -0.05 4.45 11.88
N GLY A 169 -0.69 5.19 10.99
CA GLY A 169 -0.58 6.64 10.90
C GLY A 169 -1.91 7.32 10.61
N ARG A 170 -2.05 8.54 11.10
CA ARG A 170 -3.22 9.40 10.94
C ARG A 170 -2.73 10.81 10.66
N GLN A 171 -3.12 11.36 9.53
CA GLN A 171 -2.78 12.73 9.17
C GLN A 171 -4.07 13.50 8.90
N GLN A 172 -4.33 14.53 9.72
CA GLN A 172 -5.43 15.44 9.50
C GLN A 172 -5.10 16.33 8.29
N PHE A 173 -6.05 16.46 7.37
CA PHE A 173 -5.97 17.36 6.24
C PHE A 173 -7.23 18.23 6.20
N GLY A 174 -7.10 19.50 6.54
CA GLY A 174 -8.25 20.39 6.74
C GLY A 174 -9.14 19.92 7.90
N ASP A 175 -10.38 20.39 7.94
CA ASP A 175 -11.29 20.12 9.05
C ASP A 175 -12.01 18.76 8.90
N ASP A 176 -12.24 18.31 7.66
CA ASP A 176 -13.18 17.21 7.36
C ASP A 176 -12.51 15.97 6.72
N THR A 177 -11.18 15.90 6.70
CA THR A 177 -10.50 14.75 6.08
C THR A 177 -9.32 14.28 6.91
N VAL A 178 -9.25 12.96 7.09
CA VAL A 178 -8.15 12.25 7.71
C VAL A 178 -7.60 11.25 6.70
N ILE A 179 -6.28 11.28 6.52
CA ILE A 179 -5.56 10.26 5.75
C ILE A 179 -5.10 9.20 6.74
N LEU A 180 -5.56 7.98 6.55
CA LEU A 180 -5.18 6.82 7.34
C LEU A 180 -4.15 6.00 6.55
N THR A 181 -3.06 5.67 7.21
CA THR A 181 -1.95 4.90 6.64
C THR A 181 -1.64 3.70 7.52
N GLY A 182 -1.06 2.67 6.93
CA GLY A 182 -0.77 1.42 7.64
C GLY A 182 -0.59 0.25 6.70
N TYR A 183 -0.92 -0.95 7.19
CA TYR A 183 -0.82 -2.19 6.42
C TYR A 183 -2.20 -2.77 6.16
N PHE A 184 -2.53 -2.98 4.88
CA PHE A 184 -3.78 -3.64 4.53
C PHE A 184 -3.69 -5.14 4.75
N PHE A 185 -4.80 -5.75 5.18
CA PHE A 185 -4.99 -7.18 5.23
C PHE A 185 -6.02 -7.53 4.17
N ILE A 186 -5.53 -8.01 3.04
CA ILE A 186 -6.37 -8.32 1.88
C ILE A 186 -6.69 -9.82 1.90
N PRO A 187 -7.97 -10.20 1.90
CA PRO A 187 -8.35 -11.59 1.69
C PRO A 187 -8.01 -12.03 0.26
N VAL A 188 -7.41 -13.21 0.11
CA VAL A 188 -7.12 -13.80 -1.21
C VAL A 188 -7.50 -15.29 -1.24
N PRO A 189 -7.98 -15.84 -2.37
CA PRO A 189 -8.41 -17.24 -2.42
C PRO A 189 -7.24 -18.23 -2.37
N ASP A 190 -6.07 -17.79 -2.84
CA ASP A 190 -4.86 -18.57 -2.99
C ASP A 190 -3.64 -17.64 -3.08
N VAL A 191 -2.45 -18.23 -2.93
CA VAL A 191 -1.17 -17.51 -2.96
C VAL A 191 -0.97 -16.83 -4.32
N THR A 192 -1.32 -17.50 -5.42
CA THR A 192 -1.14 -16.98 -6.78
C THR A 192 -1.93 -15.69 -7.02
N THR A 193 -3.19 -15.63 -6.57
CA THR A 193 -3.99 -14.41 -6.60
C THR A 193 -3.41 -13.36 -5.64
N GLY A 194 -2.84 -13.81 -4.51
CA GLY A 194 -2.12 -12.95 -3.57
C GLY A 194 -0.92 -12.24 -4.16
N ASP A 195 -0.12 -12.92 -4.97
CA ASP A 195 1.08 -12.35 -5.59
C ASP A 195 0.73 -11.21 -6.57
N LEU A 196 -0.39 -11.33 -7.29
CA LEU A 196 -0.86 -10.28 -8.21
C LEU A 196 -1.14 -8.95 -7.51
N TRP A 197 -1.54 -8.98 -6.24
CA TRP A 197 -1.80 -7.77 -5.47
C TRP A 197 -0.53 -7.01 -5.10
N ASN A 198 0.67 -7.59 -5.23
CA ASN A 198 1.93 -6.87 -5.02
C ASN A 198 2.06 -5.71 -6.01
N HIS A 199 1.49 -5.85 -7.21
CA HIS A 199 1.50 -4.80 -8.23
C HIS A 199 0.30 -3.84 -8.15
N VAL A 200 -0.45 -3.86 -7.05
CA VAL A 200 -1.63 -2.99 -6.84
C VAL A 200 -1.55 -2.26 -5.50
N ILE A 201 -1.29 -2.99 -4.41
CA ILE A 201 -1.16 -2.43 -3.05
C ILE A 201 0.07 -3.05 -2.40
N GLN A 202 1.19 -2.34 -2.35
CA GLN A 202 2.44 -2.93 -1.83
C GLN A 202 2.48 -3.01 -0.30
N ASN A 203 1.87 -2.05 0.41
CA ASN A 203 1.88 -1.95 1.87
C ASN A 203 0.84 -2.87 2.53
N SER A 204 0.97 -4.18 2.35
CA SER A 204 -0.10 -5.08 2.79
C SER A 204 0.25 -6.57 2.84
N HIS A 205 -0.62 -7.32 3.50
CA HIS A 205 -0.54 -8.76 3.72
C HIS A 205 -1.66 -9.48 2.97
N ARG A 206 -1.38 -10.68 2.46
CA ARG A 206 -2.30 -11.54 1.70
C ARG A 206 -2.67 -12.75 2.51
N ASN A 207 -3.96 -12.93 2.75
CA ASN A 207 -4.41 -13.89 3.74
C ASN A 207 -5.53 -14.77 3.19
N VAL A 208 -5.28 -16.07 3.20
CA VAL A 208 -6.22 -17.04 2.60
C VAL A 208 -7.38 -17.36 3.53
N GLN A 209 -7.09 -17.64 4.79
CA GLN A 209 -8.08 -18.15 5.75
C GLN A 209 -8.51 -17.12 6.80
N GLY A 210 -7.76 -16.02 6.93
CA GLY A 210 -7.98 -15.03 7.97
C GLY A 210 -6.68 -14.51 8.55
N ASN A 211 -6.83 -13.71 9.61
CA ASN A 211 -5.76 -13.01 10.31
C ASN A 211 -6.02 -13.01 11.81
N THR A 212 -4.93 -13.07 12.58
CA THR A 212 -4.94 -12.70 14.00
C THR A 212 -3.96 -11.56 14.19
N LEU A 213 -4.45 -10.39 14.58
CA LEU A 213 -3.66 -9.17 14.75
C LEU A 213 -3.57 -8.83 16.23
N GLN A 214 -2.34 -8.68 16.72
CA GLN A 214 -2.09 -8.11 18.03
C GLN A 214 -1.88 -6.60 17.85
N THR A 215 -2.77 -5.81 18.44
CA THR A 215 -2.74 -4.35 18.35
C THR A 215 -2.83 -3.72 19.74
N SER A 216 -2.66 -2.40 19.82
CA SER A 216 -2.72 -1.68 21.09
C SER A 216 -4.07 -1.77 21.81
N ASP A 217 -5.16 -2.04 21.07
CA ASP A 217 -6.52 -2.17 21.63
C ASP A 217 -6.98 -3.64 21.77
N GLY A 218 -6.05 -4.58 21.61
CA GLY A 218 -6.23 -6.01 21.84
C GLY A 218 -6.07 -6.88 20.58
N GLU A 219 -6.57 -8.10 20.71
CA GLU A 219 -6.53 -9.11 19.64
C GLU A 219 -7.74 -8.98 18.70
N TRP A 220 -7.44 -8.93 17.40
CA TRP A 220 -8.43 -9.02 16.33
C TRP A 220 -8.29 -10.33 15.60
N VAL A 221 -9.37 -11.11 15.55
CA VAL A 221 -9.45 -12.34 14.76
C VAL A 221 -10.44 -12.10 13.65
N ILE A 222 -9.98 -12.20 12.40
CA ILE A 222 -10.79 -12.06 11.19
C ILE A 222 -10.65 -13.36 10.41
N ARG A 223 -11.76 -13.98 10.00
CA ARG A 223 -11.76 -15.24 9.24
C ARG A 223 -12.47 -15.06 7.93
N TYR A 224 -11.97 -15.70 6.88
CA TYR A 224 -12.50 -15.62 5.53
C TYR A 224 -13.12 -16.94 5.10
N GLU A 225 -14.26 -16.86 4.44
CA GLU A 225 -14.98 -17.99 3.88
C GLU A 225 -15.16 -17.77 2.38
N TRP A 226 -14.51 -18.63 1.59
CA TRP A 226 -14.55 -18.55 0.14
C TRP A 226 -15.74 -19.35 -0.40
N PRO A 227 -16.44 -18.84 -1.42
CA PRO A 227 -17.48 -19.60 -2.10
C PRO A 227 -16.92 -20.93 -2.61
N ALA A 228 -17.66 -22.02 -2.38
CA ALA A 228 -17.27 -23.32 -2.93
C ALA A 228 -17.13 -23.23 -4.45
N PRO A 229 -16.16 -23.94 -5.07
CA PRO A 229 -16.09 -24.04 -6.51
C PRO A 229 -17.44 -24.56 -7.01
N LYS A 230 -18.07 -23.87 -7.96
CA LYS A 230 -19.31 -24.35 -8.58
C LYS A 230 -18.98 -25.72 -9.19
N SER A 231 -19.41 -26.81 -8.55
CA SER A 231 -19.25 -28.14 -9.11
C SER A 231 -20.00 -28.16 -10.44
N ALA A 232 -19.28 -28.36 -11.55
CA ALA A 232 -19.91 -28.59 -12.83
C ALA A 232 -20.81 -29.82 -12.68
N PHE A 233 -22.13 -29.61 -12.73
CA PHE A 233 -23.11 -30.68 -12.76
C PHE A 233 -22.82 -31.54 -14.00
N SER A 234 -22.16 -32.68 -13.81
CA SER A 234 -21.96 -33.66 -14.86
C SER A 234 -23.30 -34.35 -15.10
N TRP A 235 -23.98 -33.93 -16.16
CA TRP A 235 -25.11 -34.67 -16.73
C TRP A 235 -24.58 -35.99 -17.30
N PHE A 236 -24.50 -37.03 -16.47
CA PHE A 236 -24.45 -38.40 -16.96
C PHE A 236 -25.82 -38.74 -17.57
N ARG A 237 -25.95 -38.59 -18.89
CA ARG A 237 -26.98 -39.30 -19.66
C ARG A 237 -26.65 -40.79 -19.57
N ARG A 238 -27.40 -41.54 -18.76
CA ARG A 238 -27.52 -42.99 -18.90
C ARG A 238 -28.41 -43.25 -20.12
N SER A 239 -27.78 -43.75 -21.18
CA SER A 239 -28.39 -44.50 -22.28
C SER A 239 -28.85 -45.87 -21.80
#